data_AF-A0A8T2LAJ5-F1
#
_entry.id   AF-A0A8T2LAJ5-F1
#
_cell.length_a   1.000
_cell.length_b   1.000
_cell.length_c   1.000
_cell.angle_alpha   90.00
_cell.angle_beta   90.00
_cell.angle_gamma   90.00
#
_symmetry.space_group_name_H-M   'P 1'
#
loop_
_entity.id
_entity.type
_entity.pdbx_description
1 polymer ?
#
loop_
_entity_poly.entity_id
_entity_poly.type
_entity_poly.pdbx_seq_one_letter_code
_entity_poly.pdbx_strand_id
1 'polypeptide(L)'
;MATASTENVLKELSRLERDEGIQRLSFCFQWREFEGDEQRQYLHQEFVYENVMYSVKRGLPWSSVAQVASMTKELLPELKGLERSEVISLIRTRLSQHQLQLSPAHRAVLYDFIVKDSVRHHHLYQAFLKKDINLISMDSQLEIHIPPHPPPLCEGTDVVVWEKQQALRELTAAEAEKQSELQRLREQAETELMAKLQERLGDLLVENRLDRQEVQTTVRTFLQSQGEFFKDNLEKEIRTVQELLEIKMRQKSLLGRGPSSNTSSFSEKLSVPSSTKVKKSKK
;
A
#
# COMPACT_ATOMS: atom_id res chain seq x y z
N MET A 1 26.97 -15.00 -54.03
CA MET A 1 25.70 -14.96 -54.80
C MET A 1 24.54 -15.44 -53.93
N ALA A 2 24.20 -14.69 -52.87
CA ALA A 2 23.12 -15.04 -51.92
C ALA A 2 22.34 -13.81 -51.42
N THR A 3 22.40 -12.68 -52.13
CA THR A 3 21.78 -11.41 -51.70
C THR A 3 20.37 -11.22 -52.25
N ALA A 4 20.13 -11.61 -53.52
CA ALA A 4 18.82 -11.42 -54.16
C ALA A 4 17.69 -12.30 -53.55
N SER A 5 18.02 -13.51 -53.05
CA SER A 5 17.04 -14.38 -52.39
C SER A 5 16.62 -13.81 -51.04
N THR A 6 17.58 -13.34 -50.24
CA THR A 6 17.35 -12.78 -48.90
C THR A 6 16.58 -11.45 -48.96
N GLU A 7 16.84 -10.61 -49.96
CA GLU A 7 16.10 -9.35 -50.15
C GLU A 7 14.60 -9.57 -50.41
N ASN A 8 14.26 -10.57 -51.23
CA ASN A 8 12.86 -10.90 -51.52
C ASN A 8 12.13 -11.44 -50.28
N VAL A 9 12.79 -12.30 -49.50
CA VAL A 9 12.23 -12.81 -48.25
C VAL A 9 12.05 -11.68 -47.22
N LEU A 10 13.03 -10.77 -47.08
CA LEU A 10 12.93 -9.60 -46.19
C LEU A 10 11.80 -8.65 -46.58
N LYS A 11 11.47 -8.58 -47.87
CA LYS A 11 10.34 -7.79 -48.37
C LYS A 11 9.00 -8.45 -48.02
N GLU A 12 8.90 -9.77 -48.10
CA GLU A 12 7.74 -10.53 -47.62
C GLU A 12 7.57 -10.39 -46.10
N LEU A 13 8.67 -10.45 -45.34
CA LEU A 13 8.69 -10.30 -43.88
C LEU A 13 8.00 -9.01 -43.40
N SER A 14 8.18 -7.91 -44.13
CA SER A 14 7.57 -6.63 -43.76
C SER A 14 6.03 -6.61 -43.78
N ARG A 15 5.39 -7.63 -44.37
CA ARG A 15 3.93 -7.74 -44.52
C ARG A 15 3.30 -8.76 -43.58
N LEU A 16 4.11 -9.55 -42.88
CA LEU A 16 3.66 -10.63 -42.01
C LEU A 16 3.49 -10.14 -40.57
N GLU A 17 2.72 -10.88 -39.77
CA GLU A 17 2.69 -10.67 -38.33
C GLU A 17 4.03 -11.03 -37.68
N ARG A 18 4.27 -10.54 -36.46
CA ARG A 18 5.58 -10.60 -35.80
C ARG A 18 6.15 -12.02 -35.72
N ASP A 19 5.37 -12.96 -35.22
CA ASP A 19 5.84 -14.33 -34.96
C ASP A 19 6.03 -15.10 -36.27
N GLU A 20 5.15 -14.90 -37.26
CA GLU A 20 5.29 -15.43 -38.62
C GLU A 20 6.53 -14.86 -39.32
N GLY A 21 6.81 -13.58 -39.11
CA GLY A 21 8.01 -12.90 -39.60
C GLY A 21 9.29 -13.49 -39.01
N ILE A 22 9.33 -13.74 -37.70
CA ILE A 22 10.49 -14.36 -37.05
C ILE A 22 10.71 -15.78 -37.59
N GLN A 23 9.65 -16.58 -37.73
CA GLN A 23 9.76 -17.91 -38.34
C GLN A 23 10.25 -17.85 -39.77
N ARG A 24 9.77 -16.91 -40.58
CA ARG A 24 10.19 -16.77 -41.97
C ARG A 24 11.64 -16.27 -42.09
N LEU A 25 12.10 -15.44 -41.15
CA LEU A 25 13.50 -15.01 -41.02
C LEU A 25 14.41 -16.19 -40.65
N SER A 26 13.90 -17.18 -39.91
CA SER A 26 14.67 -18.37 -39.56
C SER A 26 15.20 -19.12 -40.78
N PHE A 27 14.46 -19.14 -41.90
CA PHE A 27 14.87 -19.77 -43.14
C PHE A 27 15.90 -18.97 -43.96
N CYS A 28 16.14 -17.69 -43.62
CA CYS A 28 17.08 -16.84 -44.34
C CYS A 28 18.54 -17.10 -43.97
N PHE A 29 18.79 -17.63 -42.78
CA PHE A 29 20.13 -17.78 -42.22
C PHE A 29 20.32 -19.15 -41.58
N GLN A 30 21.57 -19.58 -41.48
CA GLN A 30 21.94 -20.75 -40.67
C GLN A 30 22.20 -20.31 -39.23
N TRP A 31 21.33 -20.71 -38.31
CA TRP A 31 21.40 -20.39 -36.87
C TRP A 31 22.15 -21.50 -36.13
N ARG A 32 23.49 -21.41 -36.08
CA ARG A 32 24.36 -22.43 -35.47
C ARG A 32 24.80 -22.07 -34.06
N GLU A 33 24.59 -20.82 -33.66
CA GLU A 33 25.16 -20.22 -32.45
C GLU A 33 24.45 -20.69 -31.16
N PHE A 34 23.19 -21.13 -31.27
CA PHE A 34 22.36 -21.62 -30.17
C PHE A 34 21.65 -22.95 -30.49
N GLU A 35 22.23 -23.77 -31.37
CA GLU A 35 21.66 -25.04 -31.80
C GLU A 35 21.41 -25.98 -30.59
N GLY A 36 20.19 -26.48 -30.44
CA GLY A 36 19.75 -27.32 -29.31
C GLY A 36 19.07 -26.57 -28.15
N ASP A 37 18.93 -25.23 -28.23
CA ASP A 37 18.15 -24.42 -27.29
C ASP A 37 17.16 -23.53 -28.07
N GLU A 38 15.94 -24.04 -28.26
CA GLU A 38 14.91 -23.39 -29.08
C GLU A 38 14.53 -22.00 -28.57
N GLN A 39 14.52 -21.79 -27.26
CA GLN A 39 14.20 -20.48 -26.66
C GLN A 39 15.29 -19.47 -26.96
N ARG A 40 16.56 -19.88 -26.89
CA ARG A 40 17.67 -18.98 -27.23
C ARG A 40 17.76 -18.68 -28.70
N GLN A 41 17.55 -19.69 -29.52
CA GLN A 41 17.47 -19.50 -30.95
C GLN A 41 16.34 -18.53 -31.34
N TYR A 42 15.17 -18.64 -30.70
CA TYR A 42 14.07 -17.70 -30.94
C TYR A 42 14.42 -16.26 -30.56
N LEU A 43 15.01 -16.02 -29.38
CA LEU A 43 15.41 -14.67 -28.97
C LEU A 43 16.49 -14.07 -29.90
N HIS A 44 17.42 -14.89 -30.38
CA HIS A 44 18.41 -14.45 -31.37
C HIS A 44 17.73 -14.03 -32.68
N GLN A 45 16.75 -14.80 -33.15
CA GLN A 45 15.96 -14.46 -34.34
C GLN A 45 15.14 -13.19 -34.12
N GLU A 46 14.52 -13.03 -32.95
CA GLU A 46 13.77 -11.83 -32.56
C GLU A 46 14.67 -10.59 -32.56
N PHE A 47 15.88 -10.68 -32.00
CA PHE A 47 16.85 -9.58 -32.03
C PHE A 47 17.16 -9.13 -33.46
N VAL A 48 17.43 -10.07 -34.37
CA VAL A 48 17.69 -9.75 -35.78
C VAL A 48 16.43 -9.16 -36.44
N TYR A 49 15.26 -9.72 -36.16
CA TYR A 49 13.98 -9.25 -36.69
C TYR A 49 13.70 -7.79 -36.31
N GLU A 50 13.85 -7.42 -35.04
CA GLU A 50 13.58 -6.04 -34.59
C GLU A 50 14.51 -5.02 -35.28
N ASN A 51 15.78 -5.37 -35.48
CA ASN A 51 16.73 -4.53 -36.20
C ASN A 51 16.42 -4.40 -37.70
N VAL A 52 15.95 -5.49 -38.32
CA VAL A 52 15.45 -5.50 -39.70
C VAL A 52 14.21 -4.62 -39.83
N MET A 53 13.22 -4.80 -38.95
CA MET A 53 11.98 -4.04 -38.99
C MET A 53 12.19 -2.57 -38.70
N TYR A 54 13.12 -2.23 -37.81
CA TYR A 54 13.55 -0.85 -37.61
C TYR A 54 14.12 -0.24 -38.91
N SER A 55 14.99 -0.99 -39.60
CA SER A 55 15.59 -0.55 -40.87
C SER A 55 14.55 -0.35 -41.97
N VAL A 56 13.56 -1.24 -42.05
CA VAL A 56 12.42 -1.13 -42.98
C VAL A 56 11.56 0.11 -42.66
N LYS A 57 11.22 0.33 -41.39
CA LYS A 57 10.44 1.50 -40.93
C LYS A 57 11.16 2.83 -41.21
N ARG A 58 12.48 2.83 -41.23
CA ARG A 58 13.31 3.99 -41.58
C ARG A 58 13.47 4.19 -43.09
N GLY A 59 12.92 3.32 -43.92
CA GLY A 59 12.93 3.44 -45.38
C GLY A 59 14.28 3.11 -46.03
N LEU A 60 15.09 2.27 -45.39
CA LEU A 60 16.39 1.87 -45.96
C LEU A 60 16.19 1.02 -47.23
N PRO A 61 17.11 1.09 -48.22
CA PRO A 61 17.10 0.19 -49.36
C PRO A 61 17.19 -1.28 -48.93
N TRP A 62 16.51 -2.18 -49.64
CA TRP A 62 16.47 -3.61 -49.30
C TRP A 62 17.86 -4.28 -49.22
N SER A 63 18.79 -3.87 -50.09
CA SER A 63 20.18 -4.32 -50.04
C SER A 63 20.89 -3.94 -48.74
N SER A 64 20.55 -2.78 -48.16
CA SER A 64 21.06 -2.34 -46.86
C SER A 64 20.36 -3.06 -45.72
N VAL A 65 19.04 -3.31 -45.82
CA VAL A 65 18.29 -4.10 -44.84
C VAL A 65 18.86 -5.53 -44.73
N ALA A 66 19.20 -6.16 -45.86
CA ALA A 66 19.85 -7.47 -45.87
C ALA A 66 21.22 -7.47 -45.18
N GLN A 67 22.00 -6.40 -45.36
CA GLN A 67 23.28 -6.24 -44.67
C GLN A 67 23.11 -6.02 -43.17
N VAL A 68 22.09 -5.26 -42.74
CA VAL A 68 21.75 -5.10 -41.31
C VAL A 68 21.36 -6.44 -40.70
N ALA A 69 20.56 -7.25 -41.40
CA ALA A 69 20.19 -8.59 -40.95
C ALA A 69 21.42 -9.48 -40.71
N SER A 70 22.34 -9.52 -41.69
CA SER A 70 23.60 -10.29 -41.56
C SER A 70 24.48 -9.80 -40.42
N MET A 71 24.66 -8.48 -40.32
CA MET A 71 25.50 -7.87 -39.27
C MET A 71 24.93 -8.13 -37.87
N THR A 72 23.63 -7.95 -37.67
CA THR A 72 23.00 -8.12 -36.36
C THR A 72 22.91 -9.58 -35.94
N LYS A 73 22.82 -10.50 -36.91
CA LYS A 73 22.97 -11.94 -36.64
C LYS A 73 24.31 -12.25 -35.98
N GLU A 74 25.40 -11.71 -36.51
CA GLU A 74 26.76 -11.91 -35.99
C GLU A 74 27.00 -11.12 -34.69
N LEU A 75 26.34 -9.97 -34.52
CA LEU A 75 26.53 -9.08 -33.39
C LEU A 75 26.13 -9.72 -32.04
N LEU A 76 24.96 -10.36 -31.95
CA LEU A 76 24.42 -10.82 -30.66
C LEU A 76 25.34 -11.85 -29.95
N PRO A 77 25.85 -12.91 -30.62
CA PRO A 77 26.81 -13.83 -30.01
C PRO A 77 28.11 -13.16 -29.55
N GLU A 78 28.58 -12.15 -30.27
CA GLU A 78 29.82 -11.41 -29.95
C GLU A 78 29.69 -10.51 -28.73
N LEU A 79 28.47 -10.19 -28.29
CA LEU A 79 28.27 -9.44 -27.05
C LEU A 79 28.69 -10.24 -25.82
N LYS A 80 28.87 -11.56 -25.92
CA LYS A 80 29.09 -12.45 -24.78
C LYS A 80 30.36 -12.07 -24.01
N GLY A 81 30.20 -11.76 -22.73
CA GLY A 81 31.31 -11.48 -21.82
C GLY A 81 31.89 -10.07 -21.90
N LEU A 82 31.39 -9.22 -22.79
CA LEU A 82 31.83 -7.84 -22.92
C LEU A 82 31.18 -6.92 -21.87
N GLU A 83 31.88 -5.86 -21.50
CA GLU A 83 31.33 -4.75 -20.71
C GLU A 83 30.54 -3.77 -21.58
N ARG A 84 29.70 -2.91 -20.97
CA ARG A 84 28.86 -1.94 -21.70
C ARG A 84 29.66 -1.02 -22.62
N SER A 85 30.83 -0.55 -22.18
CA SER A 85 31.73 0.31 -22.95
C SER A 85 32.27 -0.40 -24.20
N GLU A 86 32.58 -1.69 -24.08
CA GLU A 86 33.08 -2.55 -25.15
C GLU A 86 31.98 -2.93 -26.15
N VAL A 87 30.74 -3.11 -25.68
CA VAL A 87 29.58 -3.31 -26.57
C VAL A 87 29.39 -2.10 -27.49
N ILE A 88 29.52 -0.88 -26.96
CA ILE A 88 29.40 0.35 -27.75
C ILE A 88 30.51 0.45 -28.81
N SER A 89 31.75 0.08 -28.45
CA SER A 89 32.87 0.09 -29.41
C SER A 89 32.72 -0.99 -30.48
N LEU A 90 32.23 -2.18 -30.11
CA LEU A 90 31.96 -3.29 -31.03
C LEU A 90 30.89 -2.91 -32.06
N ILE A 91 29.75 -2.37 -31.62
CA ILE A 91 28.66 -1.95 -32.53
C ILE A 91 29.17 -0.90 -33.53
N ARG A 92 29.95 0.07 -33.05
CA ARG A 92 30.56 1.11 -33.90
C ARG A 92 31.49 0.51 -34.94
N THR A 93 32.29 -0.46 -34.53
CA THR A 93 33.25 -1.16 -35.37
C THR A 93 32.53 -1.98 -36.43
N ARG A 94 31.49 -2.74 -36.06
CA ARG A 94 30.68 -3.54 -36.99
C ARG A 94 29.97 -2.69 -38.03
N LEU A 95 29.40 -1.55 -37.62
CA LEU A 95 28.78 -0.59 -38.54
C LEU A 95 29.77 0.13 -39.46
N SER A 96 31.06 0.16 -39.10
CA SER A 96 32.13 0.76 -39.91
C SER A 96 32.79 -0.26 -40.86
N GLN A 97 32.87 -1.52 -40.45
CA GLN A 97 33.45 -2.63 -41.22
C GLN A 97 32.52 -3.14 -42.32
N HIS A 98 31.22 -3.17 -42.05
CA HIS A 98 30.25 -3.52 -43.07
C HIS A 98 30.16 -2.37 -44.08
N GLN A 99 30.34 -2.67 -45.37
CA GLN A 99 30.14 -1.75 -46.49
C GLN A 99 28.65 -1.47 -46.72
N LEU A 100 27.93 -1.16 -45.64
CA LEU A 100 26.61 -0.59 -45.66
C LEU A 100 26.72 0.70 -46.48
N GLN A 101 26.23 0.65 -47.72
CA GLN A 101 26.05 1.80 -48.61
C GLN A 101 24.92 2.70 -48.06
N LEU A 102 25.06 3.08 -46.79
CA LEU A 102 24.13 3.87 -46.02
C LEU A 102 24.63 5.31 -45.96
N SER A 103 23.70 6.24 -46.16
CA SER A 103 23.93 7.65 -45.86
C SER A 103 24.45 7.80 -44.41
N PRO A 104 25.38 8.74 -44.15
CA PRO A 104 25.89 9.01 -42.80
C PRO A 104 24.79 9.23 -41.76
N ALA A 105 23.66 9.84 -42.16
CA ALA A 105 22.50 10.04 -41.28
C ALA A 105 21.83 8.72 -40.89
N HIS A 106 21.61 7.80 -41.84
CA HIS A 106 21.01 6.50 -41.57
C HIS A 106 21.91 5.63 -40.69
N ARG A 107 23.23 5.71 -40.88
CA ARG A 107 24.20 4.99 -40.03
C ARG A 107 24.15 5.49 -38.58
N ALA A 108 24.03 6.79 -38.36
CA ALA A 108 23.92 7.36 -37.01
C ALA A 108 22.63 6.92 -36.30
N VAL A 109 21.49 6.91 -37.01
CA VAL A 109 20.19 6.50 -36.47
C VAL A 109 20.13 5.00 -36.17
N LEU A 110 20.79 4.18 -36.97
CA LEU A 110 20.91 2.74 -36.72
C LEU A 110 21.85 2.45 -35.55
N TYR A 111 22.98 3.15 -35.48
CA TYR A 111 23.89 3.08 -34.34
C TYR A 111 23.18 3.41 -33.02
N ASP A 112 22.46 4.53 -32.97
CA ASP A 112 21.73 4.96 -31.78
C ASP A 112 20.69 3.91 -31.35
N PHE A 113 19.95 3.34 -32.31
CA PHE A 113 18.98 2.29 -32.03
C PHE A 113 19.62 1.02 -31.45
N ILE A 114 20.64 0.48 -32.11
CA ILE A 114 21.30 -0.77 -31.69
C ILE A 114 21.98 -0.58 -30.33
N VAL A 115 22.65 0.56 -30.12
CA VAL A 115 23.29 0.86 -28.84
C VAL A 115 22.25 1.02 -27.74
N LYS A 116 21.16 1.75 -27.99
CA LYS A 116 20.10 1.94 -27.00
C LYS A 116 19.51 0.61 -26.55
N ASP A 117 19.22 -0.29 -27.48
CA ASP A 117 18.63 -1.59 -27.16
C ASP A 117 19.65 -2.53 -26.47
N SER A 118 20.86 -2.64 -27.03
CA SER A 118 21.92 -3.51 -26.50
C SER A 118 22.44 -3.08 -25.13
N VAL A 119 22.53 -1.77 -24.87
CA VAL A 119 23.01 -1.24 -23.58
C VAL A 119 21.92 -1.27 -22.51
N ARG A 120 20.68 -0.92 -22.86
CA ARG A 120 19.54 -0.97 -21.93
C ARG A 120 19.30 -2.39 -21.43
N HIS A 121 19.34 -3.37 -22.32
CA HIS A 121 19.11 -4.78 -21.99
C HIS A 121 20.42 -5.56 -21.79
N HIS A 122 21.54 -4.88 -21.58
CA HIS A 122 22.87 -5.50 -21.48
C HIS A 122 22.93 -6.67 -20.49
N HIS A 123 22.42 -6.49 -19.27
CA HIS A 123 22.43 -7.56 -18.26
C HIS A 123 21.59 -8.77 -18.69
N LEU A 124 20.47 -8.54 -19.38
CA LEU A 124 19.61 -9.61 -19.91
C LEU A 124 20.30 -10.36 -21.04
N TYR A 125 20.99 -9.67 -21.94
CA TYR A 125 21.79 -10.32 -22.98
C TYR A 125 23.00 -11.07 -22.40
N GLN A 126 23.69 -10.53 -21.40
CA GLN A 126 24.77 -11.26 -20.74
C GLN A 126 24.27 -12.51 -20.04
N ALA A 127 23.14 -12.40 -19.34
CA ALA A 127 22.42 -13.50 -18.72
C ALA A 127 22.11 -14.60 -19.75
N PHE A 128 21.47 -14.21 -20.85
CA PHE A 128 21.12 -15.06 -21.98
C PHE A 128 22.34 -15.78 -22.60
N LEU A 129 23.44 -15.05 -22.85
CA LEU A 129 24.63 -15.55 -23.54
C LEU A 129 25.52 -16.44 -22.65
N LYS A 130 25.52 -16.25 -21.32
CA LYS A 130 26.45 -16.92 -20.41
C LYS A 130 26.06 -18.35 -20.02
N LYS A 131 24.84 -18.82 -20.31
CA LYS A 131 24.29 -20.15 -19.97
C LYS A 131 24.23 -20.49 -18.48
N ASP A 132 25.27 -20.16 -17.72
CA ASP A 132 25.41 -20.31 -16.27
C ASP A 132 25.10 -18.99 -15.56
N ILE A 133 23.88 -18.48 -15.71
CA ILE A 133 23.36 -17.74 -14.57
C ILE A 133 23.02 -18.83 -13.59
N ASN A 134 23.84 -18.98 -12.55
CA ASN A 134 23.32 -19.39 -11.26
C ASN A 134 22.27 -18.34 -10.88
N LEU A 135 21.11 -18.38 -11.54
CA LEU A 135 19.90 -17.76 -11.06
C LEU A 135 19.74 -18.45 -9.73
N ILE A 136 20.18 -17.76 -8.68
CA ILE A 136 19.72 -18.02 -7.33
C ILE A 136 18.21 -17.82 -7.50
N SER A 137 17.50 -18.91 -7.81
CA SER A 137 16.06 -18.93 -7.81
C SER A 137 15.73 -18.63 -6.38
N MET A 138 15.52 -17.35 -6.08
CA MET A 138 14.92 -16.96 -4.83
C MET A 138 13.48 -17.38 -4.97
N ASP A 139 13.23 -18.67 -4.75
CA ASP A 139 11.91 -19.24 -4.54
C ASP A 139 11.39 -18.65 -3.23
N SER A 140 11.03 -17.37 -3.30
CA SER A 140 10.36 -16.67 -2.21
C SER A 140 8.91 -17.06 -2.34
N GLN A 141 8.51 -18.07 -1.57
CA GLN A 141 7.10 -18.40 -1.36
C GLN A 141 6.45 -17.19 -0.67
N LEU A 142 5.91 -16.28 -1.47
CA LEU A 142 5.13 -15.16 -0.97
C LEU A 142 3.72 -15.68 -0.69
N GLU A 143 3.42 -15.93 0.58
CA GLU A 143 2.06 -16.19 1.01
C GLU A 143 1.25 -14.89 0.86
N ILE A 144 0.49 -14.79 -0.23
CA ILE A 144 -0.45 -13.69 -0.46
C ILE A 144 -1.67 -13.96 0.43
N HIS A 145 -1.66 -13.41 1.64
CA HIS A 145 -2.83 -13.46 2.52
C HIS A 145 -3.94 -12.60 1.94
N ILE A 146 -5.11 -13.20 1.73
CA ILE A 146 -6.33 -12.48 1.38
C ILE A 146 -6.80 -11.76 2.64
N PRO A 147 -7.07 -10.44 2.59
CA PRO A 147 -7.67 -9.73 3.71
C PRO A 147 -8.95 -10.46 4.16
N PRO A 148 -9.19 -10.61 5.47
CA PRO A 148 -10.42 -11.23 5.95
C PRO A 148 -11.62 -10.52 5.31
N HIS A 149 -12.59 -11.30 4.83
CA HIS A 149 -13.78 -10.73 4.21
C HIS A 149 -14.46 -9.80 5.21
N PRO A 150 -14.80 -8.55 4.80
CA PRO A 150 -15.54 -7.67 5.68
C PRO A 150 -16.87 -8.34 6.05
N PRO A 151 -17.32 -8.21 7.31
CA PRO A 151 -18.63 -8.68 7.71
C PRO A 151 -19.73 -8.08 6.83
N PRO A 152 -20.87 -8.77 6.69
CA PRO A 152 -21.97 -8.28 5.87
C PRO A 152 -22.50 -6.95 6.42
N LEU A 153 -22.96 -6.06 5.52
CA LEU A 153 -23.48 -4.73 5.90
C LEU A 153 -24.65 -4.77 6.88
N CYS A 154 -25.37 -5.90 6.99
CA CYS A 154 -26.43 -6.09 7.97
C CYS A 154 -25.92 -6.18 9.42
N GLU A 155 -24.62 -6.41 9.63
CA GLU A 155 -23.96 -6.30 10.93
C GLU A 155 -23.45 -4.88 11.20
N GLY A 156 -23.55 -3.97 10.22
CA GLY A 156 -23.21 -2.57 10.37
C GLY A 156 -24.16 -1.85 11.32
N THR A 157 -23.61 -0.93 12.11
CA THR A 157 -24.43 0.02 12.88
C THR A 157 -24.70 1.25 12.03
N ASP A 158 -25.93 1.74 12.01
CA ASP A 158 -26.28 3.01 11.37
C ASP A 158 -25.42 4.14 11.96
N VAL A 159 -24.96 5.07 11.10
CA VAL A 159 -24.09 6.18 11.49
C VAL A 159 -24.71 7.00 12.63
N VAL A 160 -26.01 7.27 12.59
CA VAL A 160 -26.71 8.06 13.62
C VAL A 160 -26.76 7.30 14.95
N VAL A 161 -26.93 5.98 14.90
CA VAL A 161 -26.90 5.12 16.09
C VAL A 161 -25.49 5.05 16.66
N TRP A 162 -24.48 4.93 15.81
CA TRP A 162 -23.07 4.90 16.19
C TRP A 162 -22.62 6.22 16.84
N GLU A 163 -22.97 7.36 16.26
CA GLU A 163 -22.67 8.69 16.82
C GLU A 163 -23.33 8.88 18.19
N LYS A 164 -24.60 8.47 18.33
CA LYS A 164 -25.31 8.50 19.61
C LYS A 164 -24.64 7.60 20.66
N GLN A 165 -24.21 6.40 20.27
CA GLN A 165 -23.47 5.50 21.17
C GLN A 165 -22.13 6.09 21.58
N GLN A 166 -21.41 6.72 20.65
CA GLN A 166 -20.13 7.34 20.92
C GLN A 166 -20.25 8.52 21.89
N ALA A 167 -21.20 9.43 21.64
CA ALA A 167 -21.50 10.53 22.56
C ALA A 167 -21.92 10.03 23.96
N LEU A 168 -22.66 8.91 24.04
CA LEU A 168 -23.03 8.31 25.31
C LEU A 168 -21.82 7.72 26.05
N ARG A 169 -20.88 7.08 25.35
CA ARG A 169 -19.63 6.57 25.95
C ARG A 169 -18.79 7.71 26.53
N GLU A 170 -18.64 8.80 25.78
CA GLU A 170 -17.90 9.99 26.22
C GLU A 170 -18.53 10.61 27.48
N LEU A 171 -19.86 10.78 27.48
CA LEU A 171 -20.56 11.30 28.66
C LEU A 171 -20.50 10.35 29.86
N THR A 172 -20.51 9.03 29.64
CA THR A 172 -20.38 8.05 30.73
C THR A 172 -18.97 8.08 31.33
N ALA A 173 -17.93 8.23 30.49
CA ALA A 173 -16.56 8.39 30.96
C ALA A 173 -16.38 9.69 31.75
N ALA A 174 -16.90 10.81 31.24
CA ALA A 174 -16.87 12.10 31.93
C ALA A 174 -17.64 12.06 33.27
N GLU A 175 -18.76 11.34 33.33
CA GLU A 175 -19.49 11.11 34.57
C GLU A 175 -18.64 10.35 35.60
N ALA A 176 -17.99 9.26 35.20
CA ALA A 176 -17.14 8.47 36.08
C ALA A 176 -15.93 9.27 36.60
N GLU A 177 -15.32 10.09 35.74
CA GLU A 177 -14.25 11.01 36.13
C GLU A 177 -14.72 12.00 37.19
N LYS A 178 -15.88 12.65 36.98
CA LYS A 178 -16.44 13.62 37.93
C LYS A 178 -16.86 12.98 39.26
N GLN A 179 -17.38 11.76 39.22
CA GLN A 179 -17.67 10.99 40.44
C GLN A 179 -16.39 10.67 41.23
N SER A 180 -15.31 10.31 40.53
CA SER A 180 -14.00 10.04 41.14
C SER A 180 -13.38 11.32 41.72
N GLU A 181 -13.50 12.44 41.02
CA GLU A 181 -13.08 13.76 41.52
C GLU A 181 -13.80 14.12 42.82
N LEU A 182 -15.12 13.88 42.88
CA LEU A 182 -15.94 14.13 44.06
C LEU A 182 -15.49 13.27 45.26
N GLN A 183 -15.25 11.97 45.02
CA GLN A 183 -14.74 11.06 46.06
C GLN A 183 -13.39 11.53 46.58
N ARG A 184 -12.47 11.88 45.67
CA ARG A 184 -11.14 12.41 46.02
C ARG A 184 -11.22 13.69 46.84
N LEU A 185 -12.12 14.63 46.51
CA LEU A 185 -12.30 15.86 47.29
C LEU A 185 -12.77 15.56 48.73
N ARG A 186 -13.65 14.56 48.89
CA ARG A 186 -14.13 14.13 50.22
C ARG A 186 -13.02 13.49 51.04
N GLU A 187 -12.28 12.56 50.45
CA GLU A 187 -11.13 11.90 51.09
C GLU A 187 -10.03 12.90 51.44
N GLN A 188 -9.76 13.87 50.55
CA GLN A 188 -8.80 14.94 50.81
C GLN A 188 -9.25 15.82 51.98
N ALA A 189 -10.55 16.15 52.08
CA ALA A 189 -11.06 16.95 53.19
C ALA A 189 -10.95 16.22 54.53
N GLU A 190 -11.20 14.91 54.55
CA GLU A 190 -11.07 14.07 55.74
C GLU A 190 -9.60 13.92 56.18
N THR A 191 -8.71 13.64 55.23
CA THR A 191 -7.27 13.48 55.50
C THR A 191 -6.62 14.79 55.95
N GLU A 192 -6.94 15.92 55.32
CA GLU A 192 -6.44 17.24 55.72
C GLU A 192 -6.92 17.63 57.12
N LEU A 193 -8.18 17.32 57.46
CA LEU A 193 -8.71 17.53 58.80
C LEU A 193 -7.93 16.71 59.83
N MET A 194 -7.74 15.42 59.58
CA MET A 194 -7.02 14.52 60.48
C MET A 194 -5.56 14.94 60.64
N ALA A 195 -4.87 15.32 59.57
CA ALA A 195 -3.49 15.77 59.60
C ALA A 195 -3.33 17.07 60.41
N LYS A 196 -4.17 18.08 60.16
CA LYS A 196 -4.13 19.34 60.91
C LYS A 196 -4.48 19.17 62.38
N LEU A 197 -5.39 18.25 62.72
CA LEU A 197 -5.68 17.91 64.11
C LEU A 197 -4.45 17.28 64.79
N GLN A 198 -3.80 16.33 64.13
CA GLN A 198 -2.59 15.65 64.65
C GLN A 198 -1.41 16.61 64.84
N GLU A 199 -1.17 17.50 63.88
CA GLU A 199 -0.13 18.54 63.94
C GLU A 199 -0.36 19.46 65.15
N ARG A 200 -1.56 20.04 65.27
CA ARG A 200 -1.93 20.92 66.39
C ARG A 200 -1.87 20.23 67.74
N LEU A 201 -2.29 18.96 67.83
CA LEU A 201 -2.18 18.15 69.05
C LEU A 201 -0.72 17.86 69.40
N GLY A 202 0.13 17.63 68.40
CA GLY A 202 1.58 17.44 68.56
C GLY A 202 2.27 18.70 69.10
N ASP A 203 1.98 19.86 68.54
CA ASP A 203 2.54 21.15 68.97
C ASP A 203 2.21 21.44 70.44
N LEU A 204 0.95 21.20 70.84
CA LEU A 204 0.49 21.38 72.23
C LEU A 204 1.18 20.43 73.22
N LEU A 205 1.55 19.22 72.80
CA LEU A 205 2.27 18.24 73.63
C LEU A 205 3.75 18.59 73.79
N VAL A 206 4.36 19.26 72.80
CA VAL A 206 5.77 19.67 72.81
C VAL A 206 6.00 20.91 73.68
N GLU A 207 5.05 21.86 73.72
CA GLU A 207 5.25 23.14 74.41
C GLU A 207 5.07 23.07 75.94
N ASN A 208 4.40 22.04 76.48
CA ASN A 208 4.24 21.71 77.92
C ASN A 208 4.01 22.90 78.91
N ARG A 209 3.50 24.04 78.41
CA ARG A 209 3.17 25.25 79.15
C ARG A 209 1.85 25.80 78.60
N LEU A 210 0.74 25.31 79.15
CA LEU A 210 -0.59 25.67 78.69
C LEU A 210 -1.09 26.92 79.42
N ASP A 211 -0.79 28.12 78.88
CA ASP A 211 -1.55 29.30 79.30
C ASP A 211 -2.94 29.30 78.66
N ARG A 212 -3.96 29.68 79.42
CA ARG A 212 -5.38 29.62 79.00
C ARG A 212 -5.63 30.49 77.76
N GLN A 213 -4.89 31.60 77.65
CA GLN A 213 -5.07 32.57 76.59
C GLN A 213 -4.47 32.08 75.26
N GLU A 214 -3.34 31.37 75.30
CA GLU A 214 -2.67 30.78 74.12
C GLU A 214 -3.43 29.60 73.54
N VAL A 215 -4.04 28.76 74.39
CA VAL A 215 -4.95 27.69 73.94
C VAL A 215 -6.18 28.28 73.25
N GLN A 216 -6.73 29.36 73.80
CA GLN A 216 -7.93 29.99 73.24
C GLN A 216 -7.66 30.65 71.88
N THR A 217 -6.50 31.29 71.68
CA THR A 217 -6.11 31.86 70.39
C THR A 217 -5.81 30.76 69.36
N THR A 218 -5.18 29.66 69.77
CA THR A 218 -4.90 28.51 68.90
C THR A 218 -6.16 27.81 68.43
N VAL A 219 -7.13 27.59 69.32
CA VAL A 219 -8.44 27.03 68.95
C VAL A 219 -9.18 27.98 68.01
N ARG A 220 -9.13 29.29 68.25
CA ARG A 220 -9.80 30.28 67.38
C ARG A 220 -9.19 30.29 65.98
N THR A 221 -7.87 30.30 65.86
CA THR A 221 -7.18 30.29 64.55
C THR A 221 -7.37 28.97 63.82
N PHE A 222 -7.37 27.84 64.54
CA PHE A 222 -7.70 26.54 63.98
C PHE A 222 -9.12 26.52 63.39
N LEU A 223 -10.13 26.91 64.17
CA LEU A 223 -11.52 26.98 63.71
C LEU A 223 -11.70 27.92 62.51
N GLN A 224 -11.00 29.04 62.48
CA GLN A 224 -11.01 29.96 61.34
C GLN A 224 -10.40 29.32 60.09
N SER A 225 -9.19 28.76 60.19
CA SER A 225 -8.51 28.10 59.07
C SER A 225 -9.28 26.87 58.55
N GLN A 226 -9.93 26.14 59.44
CA GLN A 226 -10.75 24.98 59.09
C GLN A 226 -12.07 25.41 58.44
N GLY A 227 -12.68 26.49 58.92
CA GLY A 227 -13.87 27.08 58.31
C GLY A 227 -13.61 27.56 56.88
N GLU A 228 -12.48 28.23 56.64
CA GLU A 228 -12.05 28.66 55.30
C GLU A 228 -11.78 27.45 54.39
N PHE A 229 -11.04 26.45 54.88
CA PHE A 229 -10.79 25.22 54.12
C PHE A 229 -12.08 24.48 53.75
N PHE A 230 -13.01 24.32 54.71
CA PHE A 230 -14.28 23.63 54.47
C PHE A 230 -15.15 24.40 53.47
N LYS A 231 -15.17 25.73 53.57
CA LYS A 231 -15.86 26.58 52.60
C LYS A 231 -15.30 26.38 51.19
N ASP A 232 -13.99 26.45 51.02
CA ASP A 232 -13.35 26.26 49.71
C ASP A 232 -13.58 24.85 49.14
N ASN A 233 -13.57 23.83 50.00
CA ASN A 233 -13.84 22.46 49.61
C ASN A 233 -15.31 22.27 49.19
N LEU A 234 -16.24 22.83 49.97
CA LEU A 234 -17.67 22.79 49.66
C LEU A 234 -17.97 23.52 48.35
N GLU A 235 -17.34 24.67 48.10
CA GLU A 235 -17.46 25.38 46.83
C GLU A 235 -16.97 24.55 45.64
N LYS A 236 -15.86 23.82 45.80
CA LYS A 236 -15.38 22.86 44.78
C LYS A 236 -16.38 21.72 44.58
N GLU A 237 -16.87 21.12 45.66
CA GLU A 237 -17.85 20.03 45.62
C GLU A 237 -19.14 20.45 44.90
N ILE A 238 -19.68 21.63 45.24
CA ILE A 238 -20.88 22.18 44.60
C ILE A 238 -20.65 22.34 43.09
N ARG A 239 -19.51 22.89 42.66
CA ARG A 239 -19.19 23.03 41.23
C ARG A 239 -19.12 21.67 40.54
N THR A 240 -18.41 20.70 41.12
CA THR A 240 -18.30 19.34 40.56
C THR A 240 -19.69 18.66 40.48
N VAL A 241 -20.56 18.85 41.47
CA VAL A 241 -21.93 18.30 41.46
C VAL A 241 -22.80 18.98 40.39
N GLN A 242 -22.66 20.29 40.17
CA GLN A 242 -23.35 21.00 39.10
C GLN A 242 -22.93 20.47 37.72
N GLU A 243 -21.63 20.34 37.48
CA GLU A 243 -21.10 19.74 36.24
C GLU A 243 -21.59 18.30 36.04
N LEU A 244 -21.59 17.49 37.11
CA LEU A 244 -22.12 16.12 37.08
C LEU A 244 -23.61 16.09 36.72
N LEU A 245 -24.40 17.02 37.25
CA LEU A 245 -25.83 17.13 36.93
C LEU A 245 -26.02 17.50 35.45
N GLU A 246 -25.24 18.44 34.91
CA GLU A 246 -25.28 18.79 33.49
C GLU A 246 -24.97 17.59 32.59
N ILE A 247 -23.94 16.81 32.93
CA ILE A 247 -23.57 15.59 32.20
C ILE A 247 -24.74 14.60 32.20
N LYS A 248 -25.35 14.35 33.37
CA LYS A 248 -26.52 13.48 33.50
C LYS A 248 -27.73 13.98 32.72
N MET A 249 -27.95 15.30 32.67
CA MET A 249 -29.02 15.89 31.85
C MET A 249 -28.76 15.67 30.35
N ARG A 250 -27.52 15.84 29.89
CA ARG A 250 -27.15 15.57 28.49
C ARG A 250 -27.33 14.09 28.13
N GLN A 251 -26.93 13.16 29.00
CA GLN A 251 -27.17 11.72 28.81
C GLN A 251 -28.67 11.41 28.69
N LYS A 252 -29.50 11.96 29.59
CA LYS A 252 -30.95 11.78 29.55
C LYS A 252 -31.58 12.35 28.28
N SER A 253 -31.10 13.49 27.79
CA SER A 253 -31.55 14.08 26.53
C SER A 253 -31.24 13.17 25.34
N LEU A 254 -30.02 12.61 25.30
CA LEU A 254 -29.62 11.66 24.26
C LEU A 254 -30.44 10.36 24.32
N LEU A 255 -30.73 9.84 25.51
CA LEU A 255 -31.54 8.63 25.70
C LEU A 255 -33.04 8.87 25.42
N GLY A 256 -33.58 9.99 25.89
CA GLY A 256 -35.00 10.37 25.80
C GLY A 256 -35.45 10.79 24.40
N ARG A 257 -34.52 11.10 23.50
CA ARG A 257 -34.80 11.28 22.07
C ARG A 257 -34.80 9.91 21.36
N GLY A 258 -35.75 9.06 21.73
CA GLY A 258 -36.12 7.82 21.03
C GLY A 258 -37.41 8.01 20.23
N PRO A 259 -37.61 7.30 19.10
CA PRO A 259 -38.59 7.66 18.08
C PRO A 259 -40.03 7.55 18.60
N SER A 260 -40.79 8.63 18.40
CA SER A 260 -42.24 8.57 18.27
C SER A 260 -42.59 7.44 17.31
N SER A 261 -43.36 6.48 17.81
CA SER A 261 -44.01 5.42 17.06
C SER A 261 -44.61 5.95 15.76
N ASN A 262 -43.99 5.65 14.63
CA ASN A 262 -44.67 5.59 13.33
C ASN A 262 -44.29 4.25 12.70
N THR A 263 -44.93 3.20 13.19
CA THR A 263 -45.11 1.95 12.44
C THR A 263 -46.01 2.27 11.25
N SER A 264 -45.43 2.68 10.12
CA SER A 264 -46.11 2.68 8.83
C SER A 264 -45.71 1.41 8.09
N SER A 265 -46.65 0.48 8.13
CA SER A 265 -46.75 -0.75 7.35
C SER A 265 -46.24 -0.62 5.91
N PHE A 266 -45.28 -1.46 5.54
CA PHE A 266 -45.17 -2.01 4.19
C PHE A 266 -44.93 -3.52 4.32
N SER A 267 -46.03 -4.25 4.46
CA SER A 267 -46.10 -5.67 4.16
C SER A 267 -46.62 -5.76 2.73
N GLU A 268 -45.74 -5.99 1.77
CA GLU A 268 -46.15 -6.41 0.44
C GLU A 268 -45.63 -7.83 0.18
N LYS A 269 -46.62 -8.71 0.12
CA LYS A 269 -46.52 -10.15 -0.08
C LYS A 269 -45.87 -10.44 -1.43
N LEU A 270 -44.84 -11.30 -1.44
CA LEU A 270 -44.59 -12.17 -2.59
C LEU A 270 -44.87 -13.61 -2.18
N SER A 271 -46.07 -14.04 -2.57
CA SER A 271 -46.58 -15.39 -2.40
C SER A 271 -45.94 -16.33 -3.41
N VAL A 272 -45.34 -17.39 -2.91
CA VAL A 272 -44.99 -18.61 -3.63
C VAL A 272 -46.27 -19.37 -3.99
N PRO A 273 -46.46 -19.89 -5.22
CA PRO A 273 -47.46 -20.90 -5.48
C PRO A 273 -46.88 -22.32 -5.44
N SER A 274 -47.31 -23.05 -4.41
CA SER A 274 -47.81 -24.44 -4.39
C SER A 274 -47.21 -25.50 -5.34
N SER A 275 -46.70 -26.54 -4.68
CA SER A 275 -46.63 -27.94 -5.10
C SER A 275 -47.95 -28.49 -5.71
N THR A 276 -47.82 -29.37 -6.72
CA THR A 276 -48.31 -30.77 -6.79
C THR A 276 -48.96 -31.10 -8.15
N LYS A 277 -48.33 -32.00 -8.95
CA LYS A 277 -48.94 -33.26 -9.42
C LYS A 277 -48.04 -34.04 -10.39
N VAL A 278 -47.61 -35.20 -9.91
CA VAL A 278 -47.20 -36.36 -10.69
C VAL A 278 -48.40 -36.89 -11.50
N LYS A 279 -48.21 -37.15 -12.80
CA LYS A 279 -49.00 -38.15 -13.54
C LYS A 279 -48.15 -38.79 -14.64
N LYS A 280 -47.85 -40.08 -14.46
CA LYS A 280 -47.45 -41.02 -15.51
C LYS A 280 -48.57 -41.12 -16.55
N SER A 281 -48.24 -41.12 -17.85
CA SER A 281 -48.54 -42.22 -18.78
C SER A 281 -48.10 -41.92 -20.23
N LYS A 282 -47.20 -42.77 -20.75
CA LYS A 282 -47.39 -43.58 -21.96
C LYS A 282 -47.48 -42.86 -23.32
N LYS A 283 -46.35 -42.84 -24.05
CA LYS A 283 -46.21 -43.54 -25.34
C LYS A 283 -44.73 -43.72 -25.66
#